data_AF-M2XHS4-F1
#
_entry.id   AF-M2XHS4-F1
#
_cell.length_a   1.000
_cell.length_b   1.000
_cell.length_c   1.000
_cell.angle_alpha   90.00
_cell.angle_beta   90.00
_cell.angle_gamma   90.00
#
_symmetry.space_group_name_H-M   'P 1'
#
loop_
_entity.id
_entity.type
_entity.pdbx_description
1 polymer ?
#
loop_
_entity_poly.entity_id
_entity_poly.type
_entity_poly.pdbx_seq_one_letter_code
_entity_poly.pdbx_strand_id
1 'polypeptide(L)'
;MDTRTPSPVHRANSSDSETQEPAYKPDLSAEVAMLSTKLVNAINYQTNLDDSLQQSRHELEQQRQRCTTLEEEKRRIDQLFTSGALVKKSDTDKIILKLRQELNSERTAREIAERDKKKVEGELENLTSALFEEANNMVAAARKDTEAVEKRNAQLRSQLQDTETLLASQQEQLQDLKATMEKQHEATMSRVPSMPSTPITTQGATFDVLQISPNGQSLPDLPPEHPLHFVQLISPVLRSDISAYTDFQDLLLLARRLGAHSRTNSSTATQSAPGGGVSLNQLASASSPNLPGAFSFSSNSSPSSNVAGALPPLKDSKFYKRVLTEDIEPCLRLDLAPGLSFLSRRTVLAALLQGTLAVEPYPQNKHYFACTLCGESRRNEPYVRKYRFRTSEDDGASKPLCDYCVARLRSTCDFLGFLRMIRDGHWRCDSEEDQKSAWEESVRLRERMFWTRLGGGVVP
;
A
#
# COMPACT_ATOMS: atom_id res chain seq x y z
N MET A 1 -72.60 32.77 -8.91
CA MET A 1 -73.68 33.38 -9.72
C MET A 1 -74.91 33.42 -8.83
N ASP A 2 -75.24 34.62 -8.35
CA ASP A 2 -76.38 34.93 -7.49
C ASP A 2 -77.71 34.54 -8.15
N THR A 3 -78.63 33.90 -7.40
CA THR A 3 -80.05 33.82 -7.77
C THR A 3 -80.91 34.28 -6.60
N ARG A 4 -81.19 35.58 -6.58
CA ARG A 4 -82.23 36.21 -5.74
C ARG A 4 -83.61 35.76 -6.24
N THR A 5 -84.40 35.19 -5.34
CA THR A 5 -85.86 35.01 -5.47
C THR A 5 -86.60 36.30 -5.13
N PRO A 6 -87.68 36.69 -5.83
CA PRO A 6 -88.57 37.74 -5.34
C PRO A 6 -89.74 37.13 -4.56
N SER A 7 -90.02 37.64 -3.36
CA SER A 7 -91.26 37.41 -2.62
C SER A 7 -92.39 38.32 -3.14
N PRO A 8 -93.67 37.88 -3.14
CA PRO A 8 -94.78 38.73 -3.60
C PRO A 8 -95.25 39.69 -2.51
N VAL A 9 -95.44 40.95 -2.89
CA VAL A 9 -96.02 42.03 -2.09
C VAL A 9 -97.55 41.93 -2.15
N HIS A 10 -98.21 41.69 -1.02
CA HIS A 10 -99.66 41.90 -0.89
C HIS A 10 -99.96 43.39 -0.72
N ARG A 11 -100.80 43.94 -1.61
CA ARG A 11 -101.34 45.29 -1.50
C ARG A 11 -102.84 45.18 -1.19
N ALA A 12 -103.22 45.63 0.00
CA ALA A 12 -104.59 45.90 0.37
C ALA A 12 -105.04 47.22 -0.27
N ASN A 13 -106.26 47.27 -0.81
CA ASN A 13 -107.16 48.40 -0.61
C ASN A 13 -108.62 48.02 -0.89
N SER A 14 -109.44 48.46 0.07
CA SER A 14 -110.88 48.41 0.24
C SER A 14 -111.66 49.37 -0.68
N SER A 15 -112.90 49.03 -1.03
CA SER A 15 -114.12 49.81 -0.68
C SER A 15 -115.39 49.21 -1.32
N ASP A 16 -116.49 49.37 -0.56
CA ASP A 16 -117.86 48.88 -0.73
C ASP A 16 -118.57 49.19 -2.06
N SER A 17 -119.54 48.34 -2.42
CA SER A 17 -120.92 48.74 -2.72
C SER A 17 -121.85 47.53 -2.82
N GLU A 18 -123.02 47.64 -2.17
CA GLU A 18 -124.07 46.64 -2.05
C GLU A 18 -124.86 46.39 -3.36
N THR A 19 -125.58 45.25 -3.34
CA THR A 19 -126.80 44.90 -4.10
C THR A 19 -126.68 44.56 -5.59
N GLN A 20 -126.64 43.26 -5.90
CA GLN A 20 -127.74 42.50 -6.55
C GLN A 20 -127.24 41.08 -6.91
N GLU A 21 -127.87 40.05 -6.34
CA GLU A 21 -127.68 38.68 -6.83
C GLU A 21 -128.22 38.55 -8.25
N PRO A 22 -127.42 37.93 -9.13
CA PRO A 22 -127.91 36.74 -9.82
C PRO A 22 -126.92 35.59 -9.71
N ALA A 23 -127.38 34.46 -9.16
CA ALA A 23 -126.91 33.10 -9.41
C ALA A 23 -125.39 32.90 -9.59
N TYR A 24 -124.66 32.85 -8.47
CA TYR A 24 -123.30 32.30 -8.39
C TYR A 24 -123.33 30.80 -8.75
N LYS A 25 -123.13 30.48 -10.03
CA LYS A 25 -122.67 29.15 -10.42
C LYS A 25 -121.15 29.16 -10.27
N PRO A 26 -120.56 28.30 -9.42
CA PRO A 26 -119.11 28.17 -9.37
C PRO A 26 -118.67 27.72 -10.77
N ASP A 27 -117.84 28.50 -11.43
CA ASP A 27 -117.29 28.12 -12.72
C ASP A 27 -116.20 27.07 -12.50
N LEU A 28 -116.63 25.84 -12.16
CA LEU A 28 -115.76 24.68 -12.02
C LEU A 28 -114.89 24.47 -13.26
N SER A 29 -115.34 24.93 -14.43
CA SER A 29 -114.56 24.83 -15.66
C SER A 29 -113.32 25.74 -15.65
N ALA A 30 -113.44 26.95 -15.09
CA ALA A 30 -112.31 27.87 -14.91
C ALA A 30 -111.33 27.38 -13.82
N GLU A 31 -111.83 26.77 -12.75
CA GLU A 31 -110.98 26.19 -11.70
C GLU A 31 -110.24 24.94 -12.19
N VAL A 32 -110.92 24.06 -12.94
CA VAL A 32 -110.29 22.90 -13.60
C VAL A 32 -109.26 23.35 -14.63
N ALA A 33 -109.51 24.40 -15.42
CA ALA A 33 -108.54 24.97 -16.35
C ALA A 33 -107.34 25.61 -15.63
N MET A 34 -107.55 26.21 -14.45
CA MET A 34 -106.46 26.74 -13.61
C MET A 34 -105.62 25.62 -13.00
N LEU A 35 -106.25 24.53 -12.53
CA LEU A 35 -105.52 23.37 -12.03
C LEU A 35 -104.76 22.64 -13.13
N SER A 36 -105.35 22.51 -14.33
CA SER A 36 -104.67 21.87 -15.47
C SER A 36 -103.47 22.69 -15.92
N THR A 37 -103.57 24.02 -15.98
CA THR A 37 -102.43 24.89 -16.30
C THR A 37 -101.35 24.84 -15.23
N LYS A 38 -101.71 24.82 -13.93
CA LYS A 38 -100.74 24.61 -12.85
C LYS A 38 -100.06 23.25 -12.89
N LEU A 39 -100.81 22.19 -13.19
CA LEU A 39 -100.26 20.84 -13.33
C LEU A 39 -99.30 20.77 -14.52
N VAL A 40 -99.68 21.32 -15.67
CA VAL A 40 -98.79 21.39 -16.85
C VAL A 40 -97.53 22.20 -16.54
N ASN A 41 -97.66 23.34 -15.86
CA ASN A 41 -96.49 24.14 -15.45
C ASN A 41 -95.61 23.40 -14.43
N ALA A 42 -96.21 22.66 -13.49
CA ALA A 42 -95.47 21.84 -12.52
C ALA A 42 -94.76 20.67 -13.19
N ILE A 43 -95.39 20.00 -14.17
CA ILE A 43 -94.77 18.95 -14.97
C ILE A 43 -93.60 19.52 -15.78
N ASN A 44 -93.78 20.66 -16.46
CA ASN A 44 -92.71 21.33 -17.20
C ASN A 44 -91.55 21.78 -16.29
N TYR A 45 -91.86 22.23 -15.07
CA TYR A 45 -90.84 22.58 -14.09
C TYR A 45 -90.08 21.34 -13.60
N GLN A 46 -90.80 20.25 -13.33
CA GLN A 46 -90.21 18.96 -12.95
C GLN A 46 -89.28 18.42 -14.05
N THR A 47 -89.69 18.47 -15.33
CA THR A 47 -88.84 18.03 -16.43
C THR A 47 -87.58 18.89 -16.56
N ASN A 48 -87.71 20.22 -16.45
CA ASN A 48 -86.55 21.12 -16.50
C ASN A 48 -85.56 20.87 -15.33
N LEU A 49 -86.09 20.56 -14.13
CA LEU A 49 -85.26 20.19 -12.99
C LEU A 49 -84.56 18.85 -13.21
N ASP A 50 -85.27 17.85 -13.73
CA ASP A 50 -84.70 16.55 -14.03
C ASP A 50 -83.60 16.65 -15.11
N ASP A 51 -83.82 17.45 -16.17
CA ASP A 51 -82.83 17.74 -17.20
C ASP A 51 -81.59 18.45 -16.62
N SER A 52 -81.79 19.49 -15.80
CA SER A 52 -80.71 20.23 -15.14
C SER A 52 -79.91 19.34 -14.19
N LEU A 53 -80.58 18.42 -13.49
CA LEU A 53 -79.98 17.46 -12.58
C LEU A 53 -79.22 16.37 -13.34
N GLN A 54 -79.72 15.89 -14.48
CA GLN A 54 -78.99 14.98 -15.36
C GLN A 54 -77.74 15.63 -15.95
N GLN A 55 -77.84 16.89 -16.41
CA GLN A 55 -76.71 17.65 -16.89
C GLN A 55 -75.65 17.81 -15.79
N SER A 56 -76.05 18.23 -14.59
CA SER A 56 -75.13 18.40 -13.44
C SER A 56 -74.46 17.08 -13.04
N ARG A 57 -75.20 15.96 -13.10
CA ARG A 57 -74.64 14.62 -12.85
C ARG A 57 -73.62 14.23 -13.91
N HIS A 58 -73.90 14.50 -15.19
CA HIS A 58 -72.97 14.22 -16.28
C HIS A 58 -71.70 15.06 -16.17
N GLU A 59 -71.82 16.35 -15.88
CA GLU A 59 -70.69 17.24 -15.64
C GLU A 59 -69.85 16.77 -14.45
N LEU A 60 -70.49 16.39 -13.35
CA LEU A 60 -69.80 15.87 -12.16
C LEU A 60 -69.07 14.56 -12.45
N GLU A 61 -69.65 13.66 -13.22
CA GLU A 61 -68.98 12.42 -13.66
C GLU A 61 -67.78 12.73 -14.56
N GLN A 62 -67.91 13.67 -15.50
CA GLN A 62 -66.81 14.10 -16.35
C GLN A 62 -65.66 14.71 -15.53
N GLN A 63 -65.97 15.56 -14.54
CA GLN A 63 -64.95 16.13 -13.66
C GLN A 63 -64.29 15.06 -12.79
N ARG A 64 -65.05 14.10 -12.27
CA ARG A 64 -64.50 12.97 -11.51
C ARG A 64 -63.52 12.15 -12.34
N GLN A 65 -63.89 11.82 -13.58
CA GLN A 65 -63.01 11.11 -14.50
C GLN A 65 -61.72 11.90 -14.75
N ARG A 66 -61.81 13.23 -14.96
CA ARG A 66 -60.64 14.08 -15.12
C ARG A 66 -59.75 14.14 -13.86
N CYS A 67 -60.35 14.19 -12.67
CA CYS A 67 -59.62 14.11 -11.41
C CYS A 67 -58.87 12.78 -11.30
N THR A 68 -59.51 11.66 -11.62
CA THR A 68 -58.87 10.34 -11.56
C THR A 68 -57.68 10.24 -12.51
N THR A 69 -57.80 10.73 -13.75
CA THR A 69 -56.67 10.71 -14.70
C THR A 69 -55.51 11.57 -14.24
N LEU A 70 -55.78 12.78 -13.72
CA LEU A 70 -54.74 13.68 -13.20
C LEU A 70 -54.06 13.12 -11.95
N GLU A 71 -54.81 12.43 -11.08
CA GLU A 71 -54.26 11.77 -9.90
C GLU A 71 -53.34 10.60 -10.26
N GLU A 72 -53.71 9.81 -11.27
CA GLU A 72 -52.86 8.74 -11.79
C GLU A 72 -51.58 9.27 -12.43
N GLU A 73 -51.67 10.33 -13.24
CA GLU A 73 -50.50 10.98 -13.84
C GLU A 73 -49.57 11.58 -12.78
N LYS A 74 -50.13 12.26 -11.77
CA LYS A 74 -49.37 12.79 -10.64
C LYS A 74 -48.68 11.67 -9.88
N ARG A 75 -49.38 10.57 -9.59
CA ARG A 75 -48.80 9.40 -8.91
C ARG A 75 -47.65 8.80 -9.71
N ARG A 76 -47.77 8.72 -11.04
CA ARG A 76 -46.69 8.26 -11.93
C ARG A 76 -45.47 9.18 -11.85
N ILE A 77 -45.68 10.50 -11.91
CA ILE A 77 -44.60 11.48 -11.80
C ILE A 77 -43.92 11.40 -10.43
N ASP A 78 -44.69 11.30 -9.34
CA ASP A 78 -44.17 11.19 -7.97
C ASP A 78 -43.37 9.89 -7.77
N GLN A 79 -43.79 8.79 -8.40
CA GLN A 79 -43.02 7.53 -8.44
C GLN A 79 -41.69 7.70 -9.19
N LEU A 80 -41.66 8.47 -10.29
CA LEU A 80 -40.43 8.76 -11.03
C LEU A 80 -39.47 9.68 -10.25
N PHE A 81 -40.00 10.61 -9.45
CA PHE A 81 -39.20 11.40 -8.52
C PHE A 81 -38.63 10.55 -7.38
N THR A 82 -39.45 9.67 -6.81
CA THR A 82 -39.06 8.81 -5.68
C THR A 82 -38.06 7.73 -6.12
N SER A 83 -38.22 7.17 -7.30
CA SER A 83 -37.24 6.25 -7.92
C SER A 83 -35.95 6.95 -8.36
N GLY A 84 -35.86 8.28 -8.24
CA GLY A 84 -34.66 9.05 -8.57
C GLY A 84 -34.41 9.24 -10.06
N ALA A 85 -35.35 8.83 -10.93
CA ALA A 85 -35.25 8.98 -12.37
C ALA A 85 -35.45 10.44 -12.83
N LEU A 86 -36.28 11.20 -12.12
CA LEU A 86 -36.48 12.63 -12.36
C LEU A 86 -35.82 13.46 -11.25
N VAL A 87 -34.90 14.34 -11.64
CA VAL A 87 -34.20 15.28 -10.75
C VAL A 87 -34.48 16.70 -11.21
N LYS A 88 -34.55 17.64 -10.25
CA LYS A 88 -34.73 19.06 -10.56
C LYS A 88 -33.53 19.59 -11.33
N LYS A 89 -33.80 20.20 -12.48
CA LYS A 89 -32.78 20.83 -13.33
C LYS A 89 -31.92 21.86 -12.58
N SER A 90 -32.51 22.61 -11.64
CA SER A 90 -31.77 23.58 -10.81
C SER A 90 -30.66 22.94 -9.99
N ASP A 91 -30.89 21.72 -9.50
CA ASP A 91 -29.97 21.03 -8.61
C ASP A 91 -28.86 20.37 -9.44
N THR A 92 -29.21 19.80 -10.60
CA THR A 92 -28.20 19.31 -11.57
C THR A 92 -27.32 20.45 -12.07
N ASP A 93 -27.89 21.61 -12.39
CA ASP A 93 -27.13 22.76 -12.91
C ASP A 93 -26.16 23.31 -11.85
N LYS A 94 -26.58 23.38 -10.57
CA LYS A 94 -25.70 23.74 -9.45
C LYS A 94 -24.55 22.76 -9.27
N ILE A 95 -24.83 21.46 -9.34
CA ILE A 95 -23.80 20.41 -9.23
C ILE A 95 -22.82 20.52 -10.39
N ILE A 96 -23.31 20.67 -11.63
CA ILE A 96 -22.48 20.83 -12.83
C ILE A 96 -21.59 22.06 -12.71
N LEU A 97 -22.12 23.21 -12.25
CA LEU A 97 -21.33 24.42 -12.05
C LEU A 97 -20.23 24.22 -11.01
N LYS A 98 -20.55 23.58 -9.88
CA LYS A 98 -19.57 23.26 -8.84
C LYS A 98 -18.46 22.33 -9.34
N LEU A 99 -18.83 21.27 -10.05
CA LEU A 99 -17.87 20.33 -10.64
C LEU A 99 -16.97 21.01 -11.68
N ARG A 100 -17.52 21.92 -12.51
CA ARG A 100 -16.73 22.69 -13.47
C ARG A 100 -15.73 23.62 -12.76
N GLN A 101 -16.14 24.24 -11.66
CA GLN A 101 -15.26 25.09 -10.86
C GLN A 101 -14.11 24.29 -10.23
N GLU A 102 -14.43 23.15 -9.60
CA GLU A 102 -13.43 22.24 -9.00
C GLU A 102 -12.47 21.70 -10.06
N LEU A 103 -12.99 21.30 -11.22
CA LEU A 103 -12.18 20.82 -12.35
C LEU A 103 -11.26 21.91 -12.90
N ASN A 104 -11.69 23.17 -12.92
CA ASN A 104 -10.84 24.27 -13.35
C ASN A 104 -9.74 24.58 -12.32
N SER A 105 -10.07 24.61 -11.02
CA SER A 105 -9.04 24.77 -9.97
C SER A 105 -8.00 23.64 -10.02
N GLU A 106 -8.44 22.40 -10.22
CA GLU A 106 -7.55 21.24 -10.31
C GLU A 106 -6.63 21.32 -11.54
N ARG A 107 -7.16 21.77 -12.69
CA ARG A 107 -6.34 22.02 -13.88
C ARG A 107 -5.25 23.05 -13.64
N THR A 108 -5.59 24.18 -13.01
CA THR A 108 -4.60 25.23 -12.70
C THR A 108 -3.55 24.74 -11.70
N ALA A 109 -3.96 24.00 -10.67
CA ALA A 109 -3.04 23.41 -9.70
C ALA A 109 -2.10 22.39 -10.37
N ARG A 110 -2.63 21.57 -11.29
CA ARG A 110 -1.84 20.62 -12.07
C ARG A 110 -0.83 21.32 -12.97
N GLU A 111 -1.20 22.40 -13.66
CA GLU A 111 -0.27 23.17 -14.50
C GLU A 111 0.88 23.77 -13.68
N ILE A 112 0.60 24.24 -12.47
CA ILE A 112 1.63 24.73 -11.55
C ILE A 112 2.56 23.58 -11.13
N ALA A 113 2.00 22.47 -10.69
CA ALA A 113 2.77 21.29 -10.28
C ALA A 113 3.62 20.71 -11.42
N GLU A 114 3.11 20.67 -12.65
CA GLU A 114 3.87 20.21 -13.82
C GLU A 114 5.01 21.19 -14.18
N ARG A 115 4.82 22.49 -13.99
CA ARG A 115 5.88 23.50 -14.18
C ARG A 115 6.97 23.37 -13.13
N ASP A 116 6.61 23.23 -11.86
CA ASP A 116 7.56 23.07 -10.76
C ASP A 116 8.32 21.76 -10.88
N LYS A 117 7.63 20.68 -11.28
CA LYS A 117 8.26 19.39 -11.59
C LYS A 117 9.35 19.54 -12.66
N LYS A 118 9.04 20.20 -13.79
CA LYS A 118 10.04 20.43 -14.86
C LYS A 118 11.23 21.24 -14.37
N LYS A 119 11.00 22.22 -13.49
CA LYS A 119 12.06 23.02 -12.89
C LYS A 119 12.98 22.15 -12.02
N VAL A 120 12.41 21.33 -11.14
CA VAL A 120 13.16 20.41 -10.29
C VAL A 120 13.90 19.35 -11.12
N GLU A 121 13.28 18.81 -12.17
CA GLU A 121 13.93 17.86 -13.09
C GLU A 121 15.17 18.48 -13.77
N GLY A 122 15.08 19.74 -14.21
CA GLY A 122 16.22 20.46 -14.78
C GLY A 122 17.32 20.77 -13.76
N GLU A 123 16.95 21.14 -12.52
CA GLU A 123 17.91 21.35 -11.43
C GLU A 123 18.63 20.04 -11.05
N LEU A 124 17.90 18.92 -11.05
CA LEU A 124 18.46 17.59 -10.79
C LEU A 124 19.42 17.16 -11.90
N GLU A 125 19.08 17.37 -13.17
CA GLU A 125 19.95 17.06 -14.30
C GLU A 125 21.25 17.88 -14.26
N ASN A 126 21.16 19.16 -13.92
CA ASN A 126 22.33 20.02 -13.76
C ASN A 126 23.21 19.57 -12.59
N LEU A 127 22.61 19.28 -11.43
CA LEU A 127 23.36 18.85 -10.25
C LEU A 127 24.03 17.48 -10.47
N THR A 128 23.31 16.54 -11.09
CA THR A 128 23.86 15.22 -11.41
C THR A 128 25.02 15.32 -12.40
N SER A 129 24.89 16.14 -13.44
CA SER A 129 25.98 16.39 -14.39
C SER A 129 27.22 16.97 -13.70
N ALA A 130 27.04 17.99 -12.85
CA ALA A 130 28.14 18.58 -12.08
C ALA A 130 28.80 17.58 -11.12
N LEU A 131 28.01 16.75 -10.43
CA LEU A 131 28.52 15.72 -9.53
C LEU A 131 29.34 14.66 -10.27
N PHE A 132 28.89 14.24 -11.45
CA PHE A 132 29.64 13.28 -12.28
C PHE A 132 30.94 13.88 -12.81
N GLU A 133 30.93 15.14 -13.22
CA GLU A 133 32.16 15.84 -13.63
C GLU A 133 33.17 15.94 -12.49
N GLU A 134 32.73 16.32 -11.29
CA GLU A 134 33.59 16.42 -10.11
C GLU A 134 34.14 15.05 -9.69
N ALA A 135 33.29 14.02 -9.66
CA ALA A 135 33.72 12.65 -9.36
C ALA A 135 34.74 12.12 -10.40
N ASN A 136 34.50 12.37 -11.69
CA ASN A 136 35.44 11.97 -12.75
C ASN A 136 36.79 12.70 -12.61
N ASN A 137 36.78 13.99 -12.28
CA ASN A 137 38.00 14.76 -12.04
C ASN A 137 38.78 14.23 -10.83
N MET A 138 38.09 13.90 -9.74
CA MET A 138 38.71 13.33 -8.55
C MET A 138 39.33 11.96 -8.83
N VAL A 139 38.63 11.09 -9.58
CA VAL A 139 39.15 9.77 -9.96
C VAL A 139 40.35 9.91 -10.90
N ALA A 140 40.31 10.84 -11.85
CA ALA A 140 41.44 11.12 -12.73
C ALA A 140 42.67 11.61 -11.95
N ALA A 141 42.48 12.50 -10.97
CA ALA A 141 43.55 12.96 -10.08
C ALA A 141 44.13 11.81 -9.26
N ALA A 142 43.29 11.00 -8.60
CA ALA A 142 43.73 9.85 -7.83
C ALA A 142 44.52 8.83 -8.67
N ARG A 143 44.08 8.56 -9.90
CA ARG A 143 44.80 7.67 -10.84
C ARG A 143 46.18 8.21 -11.21
N LYS A 144 46.28 9.52 -11.46
CA LYS A 144 47.55 10.18 -11.77
C LYS A 144 48.52 10.11 -10.58
N ASP A 145 48.02 10.28 -9.36
CA ASP A 145 48.81 10.17 -8.14
C ASP A 145 49.28 8.73 -7.90
N THR A 146 48.41 7.73 -8.11
CA THR A 146 48.80 6.32 -8.01
C THR A 146 49.88 5.96 -9.05
N GLU A 147 49.75 6.42 -10.29
CA GLU A 147 50.76 6.16 -11.34
C GLU A 147 52.11 6.82 -10.98
N ALA A 148 52.08 8.05 -10.41
CA ALA A 148 53.28 8.72 -9.95
C ALA A 148 53.97 7.98 -8.80
N VAL A 149 53.20 7.45 -7.84
CA VAL A 149 53.71 6.64 -6.73
C VAL A 149 54.27 5.31 -7.23
N GLU A 150 53.58 4.63 -8.16
CA GLU A 150 54.05 3.39 -8.76
C GLU A 150 55.38 3.57 -9.50
N LYS A 151 55.52 4.65 -10.28
CA LYS A 151 56.79 4.99 -10.94
C LYS A 151 57.92 5.23 -9.94
N ARG A 152 57.67 5.96 -8.86
CA ARG A 152 58.67 6.17 -7.79
C ARG A 152 59.04 4.86 -7.09
N ASN A 153 58.07 4.00 -6.80
CA ASN A 153 58.32 2.68 -6.22
C ASN A 153 59.13 1.78 -7.14
N ALA A 154 58.83 1.77 -8.44
CA ALA A 154 59.61 1.03 -9.43
C ALA A 154 61.07 1.53 -9.48
N GLN A 155 61.27 2.84 -9.46
CA GLN A 155 62.60 3.44 -9.44
C GLN A 155 63.38 3.07 -8.16
N LEU A 156 62.74 3.14 -6.99
CA LEU A 156 63.35 2.73 -5.71
C LEU A 156 63.69 1.23 -5.68
N ARG A 157 62.83 0.38 -6.24
CA ARG A 157 63.12 -1.06 -6.35
C ARG A 157 64.32 -1.35 -7.24
N SER A 158 64.45 -0.65 -8.37
CA SER A 158 65.64 -0.74 -9.22
C SER A 158 66.90 -0.31 -8.47
N GLN A 159 66.84 0.81 -7.75
CA GLN A 159 67.98 1.29 -6.95
C GLN A 159 68.36 0.29 -5.85
N LEU A 160 67.38 -0.30 -5.17
CA LEU A 160 67.64 -1.33 -4.16
C LEU A 160 68.33 -2.54 -4.78
N GLN A 161 67.87 -3.03 -5.93
CA GLN A 161 68.49 -4.14 -6.64
C GLN A 161 69.94 -3.83 -7.03
N ASP A 162 70.22 -2.62 -7.51
CA ASP A 162 71.59 -2.19 -7.83
C ASP A 162 72.48 -2.14 -6.57
N THR A 163 71.94 -1.68 -5.44
CA THR A 163 72.69 -1.68 -4.17
C THR A 163 72.89 -3.07 -3.60
N GLU A 164 71.91 -3.97 -3.72
CA GLU A 164 72.00 -5.37 -3.28
C GLU A 164 73.05 -6.13 -4.08
N THR A 165 73.11 -5.93 -5.40
CA THR A 165 74.15 -6.53 -6.25
C THR A 165 75.55 -6.00 -5.91
N LEU A 166 75.68 -4.69 -5.65
CA LEU A 166 76.94 -4.10 -5.20
C LEU A 166 77.38 -4.69 -3.85
N LEU A 167 76.47 -4.78 -2.87
CA LEU A 167 76.77 -5.37 -1.56
C LEU A 167 77.15 -6.84 -1.66
N ALA A 168 76.45 -7.62 -2.49
CA ALA A 168 76.79 -9.02 -2.75
C ALA A 168 78.21 -9.15 -3.31
N SER A 169 78.61 -8.30 -4.26
CA SER A 169 79.97 -8.29 -4.81
C SER A 169 81.03 -7.91 -3.77
N GLN A 170 80.74 -6.92 -2.91
CA GLN A 170 81.64 -6.55 -1.82
C GLN A 170 81.77 -7.66 -0.78
N GLN A 171 80.68 -8.38 -0.50
CA GLN A 171 80.67 -9.48 0.44
C GLN A 171 81.40 -10.71 -0.09
N GLU A 172 81.34 -10.98 -1.40
CA GLU A 172 82.15 -11.98 -2.10
C GLU A 172 83.64 -11.61 -2.02
N GLN A 173 84.01 -10.34 -2.29
CA GLN A 173 85.40 -9.87 -2.14
C GLN A 173 85.93 -10.03 -0.70
N LEU A 174 85.10 -9.74 0.30
CA LEU A 174 85.47 -9.95 1.71
C LEU A 174 85.55 -11.43 2.08
N GLN A 175 84.70 -12.30 1.50
CA GLN A 175 84.80 -13.75 1.67
C GLN A 175 86.07 -14.31 1.04
N ASP A 176 86.45 -13.87 -0.15
CA ASP A 176 87.71 -14.25 -0.79
C ASP A 176 88.92 -13.77 0.02
N LEU A 177 88.88 -12.52 0.50
CA LEU A 177 89.92 -12.00 1.38
C LEU A 177 90.00 -12.80 2.68
N LYS A 178 88.86 -13.15 3.27
CA LYS A 178 88.79 -14.00 4.45
C LYS A 178 89.35 -15.41 4.14
N ALA A 179 89.02 -16.01 3.01
CA ALA A 179 89.52 -17.33 2.62
C ALA A 179 91.04 -17.34 2.38
N THR A 180 91.59 -16.26 1.82
CA THR A 180 93.04 -16.08 1.68
C THR A 180 93.72 -15.85 3.04
N MET A 181 93.07 -15.09 3.94
CA MET A 181 93.51 -14.92 5.32
C MET A 181 93.43 -16.22 6.14
N GLU A 182 92.40 -17.03 5.94
CA GLU A 182 92.27 -18.36 6.57
C GLU A 182 93.31 -19.34 6.01
N LYS A 183 93.62 -19.29 4.70
CA LYS A 183 94.78 -19.98 4.11
C LYS A 183 96.13 -19.52 4.67
N GLN A 184 96.24 -18.29 5.17
CA GLN A 184 97.42 -17.79 5.89
C GLN A 184 97.37 -18.04 7.41
N HIS A 185 96.20 -18.33 7.96
CA HIS A 185 95.95 -18.48 9.39
C HIS A 185 95.64 -19.93 9.81
N GLU A 186 96.01 -20.91 8.99
CA GLU A 186 95.94 -22.34 9.35
C GLU A 186 97.10 -22.73 10.30
N ALA A 187 97.19 -21.97 11.39
CA ALA A 187 97.76 -22.34 12.67
C ALA A 187 97.11 -21.40 13.70
N THR A 188 96.04 -21.86 14.37
CA THR A 188 95.80 -21.78 15.82
C THR A 188 94.29 -21.75 16.18
N MET A 189 93.85 -22.86 16.79
CA MET A 189 92.81 -23.04 17.84
C MET A 189 91.33 -22.63 17.67
N SER A 190 90.52 -23.70 17.67
CA SER A 190 89.27 -24.04 18.39
C SER A 190 88.57 -23.13 19.43
N ARG A 191 87.24 -23.39 19.50
CA ARG A 191 86.36 -23.63 20.69
C ARG A 191 85.36 -22.49 21.03
N VAL A 192 84.06 -22.58 20.67
CA VAL A 192 82.86 -23.16 21.38
C VAL A 192 82.22 -22.20 22.44
N PRO A 193 80.88 -22.22 22.65
CA PRO A 193 80.04 -21.03 22.87
C PRO A 193 79.56 -20.83 24.32
N SER A 194 78.89 -19.71 24.59
CA SER A 194 78.20 -19.40 25.86
C SER A 194 76.74 -18.97 25.66
N MET A 195 75.85 -19.63 26.41
CA MET A 195 74.47 -19.25 26.81
C MET A 195 74.49 -18.02 27.77
N PRO A 196 73.37 -17.41 28.29
CA PRO A 196 72.01 -17.95 28.55
C PRO A 196 70.78 -16.98 28.48
N SER A 197 69.61 -17.57 28.78
CA SER A 197 68.25 -17.02 29.06
C SER A 197 68.19 -16.12 30.34
N THR A 198 67.18 -15.31 30.71
CA THR A 198 65.69 -15.40 30.80
C THR A 198 65.05 -13.96 31.01
N PRO A 199 63.85 -13.71 31.64
CA PRO A 199 62.64 -13.11 31.02
C PRO A 199 62.15 -11.80 31.72
N ILE A 200 60.98 -11.22 31.35
CA ILE A 200 60.05 -10.48 32.28
C ILE A 200 58.74 -9.97 31.61
N THR A 201 57.67 -9.92 32.42
CA THR A 201 56.37 -9.20 32.32
C THR A 201 55.25 -9.85 31.48
N THR A 202 54.13 -10.39 31.98
CA THR A 202 53.00 -9.97 32.88
C THR A 202 52.04 -8.90 32.33
N GLN A 203 50.81 -9.36 32.02
CA GLN A 203 49.46 -8.78 32.23
C GLN A 203 48.51 -9.60 31.34
N GLY A 204 47.37 -10.17 31.75
CA GLY A 204 46.47 -9.88 32.86
C GLY A 204 45.10 -9.52 32.28
N ALA A 205 44.19 -10.48 32.16
CA ALA A 205 42.75 -10.23 31.95
C ALA A 205 41.93 -11.44 32.42
N THR A 206 41.31 -11.29 33.58
CA THR A 206 40.29 -12.20 34.13
C THR A 206 38.90 -11.75 33.68
N PHE A 207 38.09 -12.73 33.33
CA PHE A 207 36.70 -12.68 32.92
C PHE A 207 35.81 -12.49 34.17
N ASP A 208 34.83 -11.58 34.14
CA ASP A 208 33.85 -11.47 35.22
C ASP A 208 32.41 -11.49 34.68
N VAL A 209 31.61 -12.28 35.39
CA VAL A 209 30.24 -12.69 35.14
C VAL A 209 29.41 -12.00 36.22
N LEU A 210 28.36 -11.27 35.88
CA LEU A 210 27.40 -10.79 36.88
C LEU A 210 25.97 -11.20 36.54
N GLN A 211 25.43 -11.98 37.47
CA GLN A 211 24.04 -12.34 37.65
C GLN A 211 23.26 -11.15 38.25
N ILE A 212 21.98 -11.06 37.87
CA ILE A 212 21.00 -10.09 38.36
C ILE A 212 20.20 -10.72 39.50
N SER A 213 19.93 -9.93 40.55
CA SER A 213 19.10 -10.30 41.71
C SER A 213 17.72 -9.62 41.63
N PRO A 214 16.61 -10.23 42.12
CA PRO A 214 15.25 -9.70 41.96
C PRO A 214 14.67 -9.11 43.26
N ASN A 215 14.01 -7.94 43.17
CA ASN A 215 12.68 -7.68 43.73
C ASN A 215 12.29 -6.20 43.64
N GLY A 216 11.03 -5.94 43.25
CA GLY A 216 10.31 -4.73 43.67
C GLY A 216 9.44 -4.05 42.62
N GLN A 217 8.14 -4.35 42.68
CA GLN A 217 7.01 -3.41 42.58
C GLN A 217 6.23 -3.24 41.25
N SER A 218 4.90 -3.19 41.47
CA SER A 218 3.76 -2.78 40.64
C SER A 218 3.51 -3.57 39.35
N LEU A 219 2.38 -4.30 39.34
CA LEU A 219 1.68 -4.73 38.13
C LEU A 219 1.40 -3.50 37.25
N PRO A 220 2.00 -3.40 36.06
CA PRO A 220 1.53 -2.46 35.05
C PRO A 220 0.22 -2.99 34.47
N ASP A 221 -0.66 -2.09 34.01
CA ASP A 221 -1.67 -2.45 33.01
C ASP A 221 -0.93 -3.10 31.83
N LEU A 222 -0.98 -4.43 31.76
CA LEU A 222 -0.31 -5.19 30.71
C LEU A 222 -1.04 -4.88 29.40
N PRO A 223 -0.38 -4.23 28.42
CA PRO A 223 -0.99 -4.07 27.11
C PRO A 223 -1.24 -5.46 26.53
N PRO A 224 -2.34 -5.66 25.79
CA PRO A 224 -2.62 -6.94 25.16
C PRO A 224 -1.44 -7.36 24.26
N GLU A 225 -0.85 -8.52 24.55
CA GLU A 225 0.30 -9.08 23.84
C GLU A 225 -0.08 -10.34 23.07
N HIS A 226 0.76 -10.80 22.13
CA HIS A 226 0.40 -11.97 21.32
C HIS A 226 0.50 -13.28 22.15
N PRO A 227 -0.38 -14.29 21.94
CA PRO A 227 -0.43 -15.54 22.70
C PRO A 227 0.91 -16.28 22.78
N LEU A 228 1.74 -16.22 21.73
CA LEU A 228 3.07 -16.86 21.71
C LEU A 228 4.13 -16.12 22.53
N HIS A 229 3.84 -14.94 23.05
CA HIS A 229 4.64 -14.32 24.11
C HIS A 229 4.54 -15.12 25.42
N PHE A 230 3.42 -15.83 25.62
CA PHE A 230 3.20 -16.71 26.76
C PHE A 230 3.60 -18.15 26.44
N VAL A 231 4.81 -18.35 25.92
CA VAL A 231 5.40 -19.68 25.66
C VAL A 231 5.38 -20.62 26.87
N GLN A 232 5.25 -20.07 28.09
CA GLN A 232 5.08 -20.82 29.34
C GLN A 232 3.66 -21.36 29.57
N LEU A 233 2.65 -20.76 28.92
CA LEU A 233 1.23 -21.11 29.06
C LEU A 233 0.68 -21.81 27.82
N ILE A 234 1.18 -21.46 26.63
CA ILE A 234 0.71 -21.98 25.35
C ILE A 234 1.92 -22.47 24.55
N SER A 235 1.93 -23.76 24.22
CA SER A 235 2.93 -24.35 23.31
C SER A 235 2.33 -24.50 21.91
N PRO A 236 2.77 -23.72 20.90
CA PRO A 236 2.27 -23.85 19.54
C PRO A 236 2.75 -25.15 18.89
N VAL A 237 1.82 -25.92 18.32
CA VAL A 237 2.16 -27.06 17.46
C VAL A 237 2.19 -26.57 16.01
N LEU A 238 3.38 -26.47 15.43
CA LEU A 238 3.55 -26.01 14.06
C LEU A 238 3.46 -27.16 13.07
N ARG A 239 2.61 -27.01 12.06
CA ARG A 239 2.44 -27.97 10.98
C ARG A 239 3.51 -27.79 9.92
N SER A 240 4.11 -28.90 9.50
CA SER A 240 5.07 -28.99 8.39
C SER A 240 4.48 -29.66 7.14
N ASP A 241 3.27 -30.20 7.23
CA ASP A 241 2.59 -30.94 6.15
C ASP A 241 1.80 -30.02 5.19
N ILE A 242 1.90 -28.70 5.36
CA ILE A 242 1.18 -27.72 4.57
C ILE A 242 2.05 -27.15 3.44
N SER A 243 1.41 -26.73 2.34
CA SER A 243 2.12 -26.17 1.19
C SER A 243 2.84 -24.85 1.51
N ALA A 244 2.44 -24.12 2.55
CA ALA A 244 3.16 -22.93 3.01
C ALA A 244 4.54 -23.29 3.59
N TYR A 245 4.64 -24.43 4.27
CA TYR A 245 5.91 -24.93 4.80
C TYR A 245 6.82 -25.37 3.65
N THR A 246 6.29 -26.09 2.65
CA THR A 246 7.10 -26.51 1.49
C THR A 246 7.61 -25.31 0.68
N ASP A 247 6.76 -24.30 0.44
CA ASP A 247 7.17 -23.07 -0.24
C ASP A 247 8.25 -22.29 0.56
N PHE A 248 8.19 -22.34 1.89
CA PHE A 248 9.18 -21.71 2.77
C PHE A 248 10.52 -22.47 2.76
N GLN A 249 10.48 -23.80 2.78
CA GLN A 249 11.67 -24.63 2.65
C GLN A 249 12.36 -24.41 1.30
N ASP A 250 11.59 -24.28 0.21
CA ASP A 250 12.14 -23.92 -1.11
C ASP A 250 12.89 -22.58 -1.08
N LEU A 251 12.34 -21.58 -0.37
CA LEU A 251 12.99 -20.27 -0.19
C LEU A 251 14.31 -20.38 0.61
N LEU A 252 14.31 -21.16 1.69
CA LEU A 252 15.51 -21.42 2.50
C LEU A 252 16.61 -22.15 1.70
N LEU A 253 16.22 -23.18 0.93
CA LEU A 253 17.16 -23.96 0.12
C LEU A 253 17.74 -23.16 -1.04
N LEU A 254 16.94 -22.29 -1.66
CA LEU A 254 17.39 -21.37 -2.72
C LEU A 254 18.49 -20.44 -2.20
N ALA A 255 18.30 -19.86 -1.01
CA ALA A 255 19.30 -19.01 -0.36
C ALA A 255 20.60 -19.78 -0.06
N ARG A 256 20.49 -21.04 0.38
CA ARG A 256 21.64 -21.90 0.70
C ARG A 256 22.48 -22.26 -0.53
N ARG A 257 21.84 -22.65 -1.63
CA ARG A 257 22.52 -23.07 -2.87
C ARG A 257 23.36 -21.95 -3.49
N LEU A 258 22.93 -20.70 -3.33
CA LEU A 258 23.59 -19.54 -3.93
C LEU A 258 24.51 -18.81 -2.94
N GLY A 259 24.17 -18.78 -1.65
CA GLY A 259 24.98 -18.18 -0.58
C GLY A 259 26.26 -18.96 -0.22
N ALA A 260 26.32 -20.26 -0.50
CA ALA A 260 27.50 -21.09 -0.27
C ALA A 260 28.72 -20.69 -1.14
N HIS A 261 28.50 -20.03 -2.28
CA HIS A 261 29.56 -19.57 -3.17
C HIS A 261 30.13 -18.19 -2.81
N SER A 262 29.47 -17.42 -1.94
CA SER A 262 29.96 -16.09 -1.53
C SER A 262 30.87 -16.13 -0.30
N ARG A 263 30.95 -17.27 0.40
CA ARG A 263 31.71 -17.41 1.65
C ARG A 263 33.09 -18.08 1.48
N THR A 264 33.44 -18.52 0.27
CA THR A 264 34.64 -19.35 0.03
C THR A 264 35.82 -18.66 -0.65
N ASN A 265 35.83 -17.33 -0.79
CA ASN A 265 36.96 -16.63 -1.42
C ASN A 265 37.80 -15.81 -0.44
N SER A 266 38.40 -16.50 0.52
CA SER A 266 39.53 -15.98 1.31
C SER A 266 40.35 -17.12 1.91
N SER A 267 41.05 -17.87 1.05
CA SER A 267 42.29 -18.57 1.43
C SER A 267 43.07 -19.02 0.20
N THR A 268 44.29 -18.53 0.11
CA THR A 268 45.42 -19.06 -0.65
C THR A 268 45.58 -20.57 -0.47
N ALA A 269 45.61 -21.36 -1.56
CA ALA A 269 46.41 -22.59 -1.64
C ALA A 269 46.53 -23.11 -3.09
N THR A 270 47.77 -23.48 -3.39
CA THR A 270 48.38 -24.11 -4.57
C THR A 270 47.94 -25.56 -4.81
N GLN A 271 47.86 -25.97 -6.10
CA GLN A 271 48.02 -27.35 -6.66
C GLN A 271 46.99 -28.40 -6.15
N SER A 272 46.45 -29.39 -6.87
CA SER A 272 46.82 -30.16 -8.07
C SER A 272 45.60 -31.00 -8.50
N ALA A 273 45.50 -31.36 -9.78
CA ALA A 273 44.66 -32.45 -10.33
C ALA A 273 45.31 -33.84 -9.99
N PRO A 274 44.75 -35.06 -10.31
CA PRO A 274 43.79 -35.38 -11.39
C PRO A 274 42.81 -36.58 -11.21
N GLY A 275 42.00 -36.82 -12.26
CA GLY A 275 41.30 -38.08 -12.61
C GLY A 275 39.79 -38.06 -12.33
N GLY A 276 38.85 -38.50 -13.18
CA GLY A 276 38.81 -39.21 -14.46
C GLY A 276 37.39 -39.81 -14.61
N GLY A 277 36.83 -39.89 -15.83
CA GLY A 277 35.52 -40.54 -16.12
C GLY A 277 34.51 -39.62 -16.85
N VAL A 278 34.53 -39.52 -18.19
CA VAL A 278 33.80 -40.34 -19.18
C VAL A 278 32.26 -40.24 -19.10
N SER A 279 31.63 -39.51 -20.03
CA SER A 279 30.61 -40.08 -20.95
C SER A 279 30.03 -39.08 -21.96
N LEU A 280 29.67 -39.66 -23.11
CA LEU A 280 29.35 -39.12 -24.42
C LEU A 280 28.15 -38.15 -24.51
N ASN A 281 28.28 -37.21 -25.44
CA ASN A 281 27.18 -36.65 -26.22
C ASN A 281 26.84 -37.59 -27.40
N GLN A 282 25.55 -37.78 -27.68
CA GLN A 282 25.09 -37.90 -29.07
C GLN A 282 23.66 -37.40 -29.28
N LEU A 283 23.47 -36.94 -30.51
CA LEU A 283 22.53 -35.97 -31.05
C LEU A 283 21.27 -36.64 -31.63
N ALA A 284 20.14 -35.93 -31.63
CA ALA A 284 19.16 -36.05 -32.72
C ALA A 284 18.42 -34.72 -32.92
N SER A 285 18.76 -34.04 -34.02
CA SER A 285 18.02 -32.93 -34.59
C SER A 285 16.93 -33.46 -35.54
N ALA A 286 15.78 -32.80 -35.57
CA ALA A 286 14.86 -32.85 -36.70
C ALA A 286 14.29 -31.45 -36.95
N SER A 287 14.59 -30.93 -38.13
CA SER A 287 14.20 -29.61 -38.64
C SER A 287 13.06 -29.77 -39.65
N SER A 288 12.10 -28.83 -39.70
CA SER A 288 11.25 -28.54 -40.87
C SER A 288 10.40 -27.27 -40.66
N PRO A 289 9.93 -26.59 -41.75
CA PRO A 289 10.23 -25.18 -41.97
C PRO A 289 9.03 -24.20 -41.89
N ASN A 290 9.37 -22.92 -41.84
CA ASN A 290 8.50 -21.75 -41.73
C ASN A 290 7.59 -21.51 -42.95
N LEU A 291 6.37 -21.00 -42.66
CA LEU A 291 5.55 -20.17 -43.54
C LEU A 291 5.18 -18.87 -42.78
N PRO A 292 5.23 -17.66 -43.38
CA PRO A 292 4.98 -16.42 -42.65
C PRO A 292 3.52 -15.96 -42.80
N GLY A 293 2.90 -15.55 -41.68
CA GLY A 293 1.70 -14.71 -41.70
C GLY A 293 0.59 -15.11 -40.73
N ALA A 294 0.80 -14.90 -39.42
CA ALA A 294 -0.29 -14.64 -38.48
C ALA A 294 0.26 -13.99 -37.20
N PHE A 295 -0.30 -12.83 -36.87
CA PHE A 295 -0.06 -12.10 -35.63
C PHE A 295 -0.78 -12.81 -34.48
N SER A 296 -0.04 -13.17 -33.42
CA SER A 296 -0.62 -13.44 -32.10
C SER A 296 0.46 -13.24 -31.04
N PHE A 297 0.20 -12.28 -30.15
CA PHE A 297 1.00 -12.01 -28.97
C PHE A 297 0.72 -13.10 -27.94
N SER A 298 1.70 -13.97 -27.71
CA SER A 298 1.72 -14.87 -26.56
C SER A 298 3.17 -14.96 -26.10
N SER A 299 3.48 -14.18 -25.06
CA SER A 299 4.78 -14.19 -24.40
C SER A 299 4.89 -15.46 -23.54
N ASN A 300 5.25 -16.57 -24.17
CA ASN A 300 5.76 -17.75 -23.49
C ASN A 300 7.28 -17.79 -23.67
N SER A 301 8.01 -17.13 -22.77
CA SER A 301 9.47 -17.18 -22.74
C SER A 301 9.93 -18.26 -21.76
N SER A 302 10.33 -19.41 -22.31
CA SER A 302 11.24 -20.35 -21.62
C SER A 302 12.56 -19.63 -21.30
N PRO A 303 13.16 -19.83 -20.12
CA PRO A 303 14.38 -19.12 -19.76
C PRO A 303 15.57 -19.81 -20.42
N SER A 304 16.28 -19.08 -21.28
CA SER A 304 17.65 -19.43 -21.66
C SER A 304 18.54 -19.37 -20.43
N SER A 305 19.17 -20.48 -20.13
CA SER A 305 20.26 -20.63 -19.17
C SER A 305 21.46 -19.78 -19.58
N ASN A 306 21.69 -18.67 -18.87
CA ASN A 306 23.02 -18.10 -18.57
C ASN A 306 22.88 -16.80 -17.78
N VAL A 307 22.65 -16.90 -16.46
CA VAL A 307 23.08 -15.87 -15.50
C VAL A 307 23.59 -16.61 -14.26
N ALA A 308 24.90 -16.80 -14.19
CA ALA A 308 25.55 -17.19 -12.95
C ALA A 308 25.51 -16.01 -11.98
N GLY A 309 24.94 -16.19 -10.78
CA GLY A 309 25.30 -15.42 -9.59
C GLY A 309 24.25 -14.54 -8.91
N ALA A 310 23.07 -14.27 -9.50
CA ALA A 310 22.07 -13.40 -8.86
C ALA A 310 20.92 -14.20 -8.22
N LEU A 311 20.69 -14.01 -6.91
CA LEU A 311 19.52 -14.54 -6.20
C LEU A 311 18.23 -14.00 -6.84
N PRO A 312 17.24 -14.87 -7.16
CA PRO A 312 15.95 -14.41 -7.63
C PRO A 312 15.30 -13.39 -6.66
N PRO A 313 14.63 -12.34 -7.18
CA PRO A 313 13.97 -11.35 -6.34
C PRO A 313 12.95 -12.00 -5.37
N LEU A 314 12.88 -11.51 -4.13
CA LEU A 314 11.96 -12.04 -3.12
C LEU A 314 10.50 -12.05 -3.60
N LYS A 315 10.10 -11.03 -4.37
CA LYS A 315 8.75 -10.91 -4.97
C LYS A 315 8.34 -12.10 -5.85
N ASP A 316 9.32 -12.82 -6.41
CA ASP A 316 9.07 -13.89 -7.37
C ASP A 316 8.88 -15.24 -6.67
N SER A 317 9.29 -15.35 -5.41
CA SER A 317 9.11 -16.54 -4.56
C SER A 317 7.63 -16.88 -4.36
N LYS A 318 7.31 -18.18 -4.42
CA LYS A 318 5.97 -18.72 -4.13
C LYS A 318 5.52 -18.36 -2.71
N PHE A 319 6.43 -18.51 -1.74
CA PHE A 319 6.14 -18.21 -0.34
C PHE A 319 5.77 -16.74 -0.14
N TYR A 320 6.52 -15.82 -0.76
CA TYR A 320 6.20 -14.39 -0.69
C TYR A 320 4.84 -14.07 -1.29
N LYS A 321 4.52 -14.61 -2.48
CA LYS A 321 3.22 -14.37 -3.14
C LYS A 321 2.06 -14.84 -2.28
N ARG A 322 2.22 -15.99 -1.61
CA ARG A 322 1.23 -16.51 -0.66
C ARG A 322 1.02 -15.57 0.52
N VAL A 323 2.10 -15.22 1.22
CA VAL A 323 2.02 -14.37 2.41
C VAL A 323 1.60 -12.94 2.08
N LEU A 324 1.89 -12.46 0.86
CA LEU A 324 1.37 -11.19 0.37
C LEU A 324 -0.16 -11.17 0.43
N THR A 325 -0.81 -12.20 -0.10
CA THR A 325 -2.29 -12.31 -0.14
C THR A 325 -2.91 -12.73 1.19
N GLU A 326 -2.26 -13.62 1.94
CA GLU A 326 -2.82 -14.19 3.18
C GLU A 326 -2.64 -13.25 4.40
N ASP A 327 -1.54 -12.50 4.46
CA ASP A 327 -1.17 -11.74 5.66
C ASP A 327 -0.89 -10.25 5.38
N ILE A 328 -0.02 -9.91 4.43
CA ILE A 328 0.47 -8.52 4.25
C ILE A 328 -0.64 -7.58 3.75
N GLU A 329 -1.32 -7.95 2.65
CA GLU A 329 -2.44 -7.18 2.12
C GLU A 329 -3.56 -6.99 3.14
N PRO A 330 -4.06 -8.05 3.82
CA PRO A 330 -5.10 -7.88 4.82
C PRO A 330 -4.62 -7.20 6.11
N CYS A 331 -3.32 -7.25 6.46
CA CYS A 331 -2.78 -6.52 7.59
C CYS A 331 -2.76 -5.01 7.31
N LEU A 332 -2.25 -4.57 6.16
CA LEU A 332 -2.09 -3.14 5.89
C LEU A 332 -3.33 -2.48 5.29
N ARG A 333 -4.10 -3.19 4.45
CA ARG A 333 -5.25 -2.66 3.68
C ARG A 333 -4.96 -1.33 3.00
N LEU A 334 -3.83 -1.27 2.29
CA LEU A 334 -3.41 -0.07 1.54
C LEU A 334 -4.44 0.33 0.47
N ASP A 335 -5.25 -0.63 0.01
CA ASP A 335 -6.38 -0.43 -0.91
C ASP A 335 -7.47 0.50 -0.35
N LEU A 336 -7.67 0.49 0.97
CA LEU A 336 -8.64 1.33 1.67
C LEU A 336 -8.02 2.56 2.33
N ALA A 337 -6.71 2.75 2.22
CA ALA A 337 -6.02 3.85 2.88
C ALA A 337 -6.43 5.21 2.28
N PRO A 338 -7.04 6.11 3.06
CA PRO A 338 -7.55 7.39 2.56
C PRO A 338 -6.43 8.41 2.31
N GLY A 339 -5.28 8.28 3.00
CA GLY A 339 -4.13 9.16 2.83
C GLY A 339 -3.15 8.72 1.73
N LEU A 340 -3.46 7.66 0.97
CA LEU A 340 -2.59 7.12 -0.08
C LEU A 340 -3.29 7.11 -1.44
N SER A 341 -2.67 7.74 -2.44
CA SER A 341 -3.04 7.61 -3.84
C SER A 341 -2.71 6.21 -4.37
N PHE A 342 -3.32 5.82 -5.50
CA PHE A 342 -3.06 4.52 -6.11
C PHE A 342 -1.56 4.28 -6.39
N LEU A 343 -0.84 5.30 -6.85
CA LEU A 343 0.60 5.23 -7.10
C LEU A 343 1.39 5.09 -5.80
N SER A 344 1.04 5.84 -4.76
CA SER A 344 1.76 5.75 -3.49
C SER A 344 1.60 4.39 -2.83
N ARG A 345 0.47 3.69 -3.01
CA ARG A 345 0.29 2.31 -2.53
C ARG A 345 1.33 1.35 -3.12
N ARG A 346 1.59 1.45 -4.43
CA ARG A 346 2.62 0.65 -5.12
C ARG A 346 4.01 0.99 -4.60
N THR A 347 4.29 2.28 -4.38
CA THR A 347 5.56 2.74 -3.80
C THR A 347 5.75 2.22 -2.37
N VAL A 348 4.72 2.21 -1.54
CA VAL A 348 4.78 1.68 -0.17
C VAL A 348 5.10 0.18 -0.16
N LEU A 349 4.42 -0.61 -1.00
CA LEU A 349 4.72 -2.05 -1.11
C LEU A 349 6.14 -2.32 -1.63
N ALA A 350 6.59 -1.53 -2.60
CA ALA A 350 7.96 -1.63 -3.11
C ALA A 350 8.99 -1.28 -2.03
N ALA A 351 8.78 -0.17 -1.28
CA ALA A 351 9.65 0.26 -0.19
C ALA A 351 9.69 -0.76 0.95
N LEU A 352 8.54 -1.36 1.30
CA LEU A 352 8.46 -2.45 2.27
C LEU A 352 9.29 -3.66 1.84
N LEU A 353 9.17 -4.06 0.57
CA LEU A 353 9.91 -5.19 0.02
C LEU A 353 11.42 -4.92 -0.05
N GLN A 354 11.82 -3.72 -0.45
CA GLN A 354 13.22 -3.31 -0.59
C GLN A 354 13.89 -2.98 0.75
N GLY A 355 13.11 -2.54 1.74
CA GLY A 355 13.61 -2.21 3.07
C GLY A 355 14.00 -0.75 3.24
N THR A 356 13.49 0.12 2.36
CA THR A 356 13.73 1.56 2.39
C THR A 356 12.67 2.32 3.20
N LEU A 357 11.61 1.64 3.65
CA LEU A 357 10.57 2.26 4.46
C LEU A 357 11.07 2.49 5.89
N ALA A 358 11.01 3.74 6.35
CA ALA A 358 11.38 4.12 7.71
C ALA A 358 10.16 4.64 8.49
N VAL A 359 10.05 4.25 9.76
CA VAL A 359 9.03 4.77 10.70
C VAL A 359 9.73 5.63 11.74
N GLU A 360 9.41 6.91 11.77
CA GLU A 360 10.09 7.91 12.58
C GLU A 360 9.14 8.62 13.54
N PRO A 361 9.65 9.19 14.65
CA PRO A 361 8.90 10.13 15.46
C PRO A 361 8.40 11.31 14.62
N TYR A 362 7.12 11.65 14.78
CA TYR A 362 6.49 12.80 14.16
C TYR A 362 6.52 13.98 15.14
N PRO A 363 7.26 15.07 14.84
CA PRO A 363 7.27 16.25 15.70
C PRO A 363 5.87 16.84 15.75
N GLN A 364 5.40 17.19 16.95
CA GLN A 364 4.09 17.80 17.15
C GLN A 364 4.08 19.21 16.53
N ASN A 365 3.77 19.30 15.24
CA ASN A 365 3.55 20.58 14.57
C ASN A 365 2.14 21.11 14.86
N LYS A 366 1.95 22.43 14.77
CA LYS A 366 0.63 23.09 14.89
C LYS A 366 -0.38 22.59 13.84
N HIS A 367 0.10 21.97 12.77
CA HIS A 367 -0.70 21.38 11.71
C HIS A 367 -1.01 19.91 12.01
N TYR A 368 -2.29 19.66 12.24
CA TYR A 368 -2.84 18.37 12.58
C TYR A 368 -3.30 17.62 11.33
N PHE A 369 -2.89 16.36 11.20
CA PHE A 369 -3.21 15.50 10.06
C PHE A 369 -3.84 14.19 10.52
N ALA A 370 -4.80 13.69 9.74
CA ALA A 370 -5.41 12.39 9.95
C ALA A 370 -4.39 11.25 9.71
N CYS A 371 -4.65 10.07 10.27
CA CYS A 371 -3.83 8.89 10.02
C CYS A 371 -3.88 8.53 8.53
N THR A 372 -2.71 8.37 7.91
CA THR A 372 -2.58 8.09 6.48
C THR A 372 -3.25 6.77 6.08
N LEU A 373 -3.20 5.76 6.96
CA LEU A 373 -3.69 4.41 6.67
C LEU A 373 -5.17 4.20 7.00
N CYS A 374 -5.67 4.66 8.16
CA CYS A 374 -7.05 4.43 8.56
C CYS A 374 -7.96 5.67 8.56
N GLY A 375 -7.41 6.86 8.30
CA GLY A 375 -8.17 8.10 8.31
C GLY A 375 -8.59 8.60 9.70
N GLU A 376 -8.19 7.92 10.78
CA GLU A 376 -8.43 8.36 12.15
C GLU A 376 -8.06 9.85 12.29
N SER A 377 -8.93 10.64 12.91
CA SER A 377 -8.83 12.12 12.98
C SER A 377 -9.06 12.69 14.39
N ARG A 378 -9.24 11.85 15.42
CA ARG A 378 -9.38 12.26 16.85
C ARG A 378 -8.11 12.85 17.45
N ARG A 379 -8.22 14.03 18.06
CA ARG A 379 -7.08 14.88 18.48
C ARG A 379 -6.56 14.65 19.89
N ASN A 380 -7.37 14.05 20.76
CA ASN A 380 -7.06 13.91 22.17
C ASN A 380 -6.15 12.70 22.40
N GLU A 381 -5.39 12.68 23.48
CA GLU A 381 -4.73 11.46 23.94
C GLU A 381 -5.78 10.35 24.19
N PRO A 382 -5.47 9.08 23.86
CA PRO A 382 -4.18 8.56 23.36
C PRO A 382 -3.99 8.65 21.83
N TYR A 383 -4.90 9.28 21.08
CA TYR A 383 -4.95 9.18 19.62
C TYR A 383 -3.94 10.06 18.86
N VAL A 384 -3.14 10.88 19.56
CA VAL A 384 -2.17 11.82 18.95
C VAL A 384 -1.16 11.11 18.04
N ARG A 385 -0.81 11.72 16.90
CA ARG A 385 0.10 11.11 15.90
C ARG A 385 1.52 11.34 16.38
N LYS A 386 2.11 10.29 16.94
CA LYS A 386 3.50 10.30 17.43
C LYS A 386 4.49 9.83 16.38
N TYR A 387 4.02 9.22 15.30
CA TYR A 387 4.86 8.61 14.29
C TYR A 387 4.40 8.97 12.88
N ARG A 388 5.36 8.99 11.95
CA ARG A 388 5.14 9.05 10.50
C ARG A 388 5.98 7.98 9.82
N PHE A 389 5.67 7.69 8.56
CA PHE A 389 6.55 6.85 7.74
C PHE A 389 7.00 7.57 6.47
N ARG A 390 8.19 7.19 5.98
CA ARG A 390 8.77 7.62 4.70
C ARG A 390 9.06 6.41 3.84
N THR A 391 8.86 6.51 2.53
CA THR A 391 9.14 5.40 1.59
C THR A 391 10.59 5.38 1.09
N SER A 392 11.28 6.51 1.20
CA SER A 392 12.69 6.73 0.91
C SER A 392 13.20 7.89 1.77
N GLU A 393 14.51 8.06 1.90
CA GLU A 393 15.11 9.21 2.58
C GLU A 393 14.72 10.55 1.93
N ASP A 394 14.60 10.57 0.59
CA ASP A 394 14.22 11.76 -0.18
C ASP A 394 12.70 12.05 -0.18
N ASP A 395 11.90 11.21 0.48
CA ASP A 395 10.45 11.35 0.54
C ASP A 395 10.06 12.43 1.57
N GLY A 396 10.00 13.68 1.12
CA GLY A 396 9.60 14.83 1.93
C GLY A 396 8.12 14.85 2.33
N ALA A 397 7.29 13.94 1.79
CA ALA A 397 5.87 13.89 2.12
C ALA A 397 5.64 13.14 3.45
N SER A 398 5.34 13.91 4.49
CA SER A 398 5.03 13.36 5.82
C SER A 398 3.72 12.57 5.82
N LYS A 399 3.80 11.27 6.15
CA LYS A 399 2.65 10.35 6.24
C LYS A 399 2.41 9.94 7.69
N PRO A 400 1.64 10.71 8.47
CA PRO A 400 1.45 10.45 9.90
C PRO A 400 0.57 9.22 10.14
N LEU A 401 0.79 8.56 11.28
CA LEU A 401 0.14 7.31 11.67
C LEU A 401 -0.38 7.40 13.10
N CYS A 402 -1.54 6.76 13.36
CA CYS A 402 -1.97 6.45 14.72
C CYS A 402 -1.25 5.19 15.24
N ASP A 403 -1.19 5.01 16.57
CA ASP A 403 -0.47 3.91 17.22
C ASP A 403 -0.88 2.52 16.68
N TYR A 404 -2.17 2.32 16.41
CA TYR A 404 -2.68 1.10 15.79
C TYR A 404 -2.06 0.83 14.39
N CYS A 405 -2.03 1.86 13.53
CA CYS A 405 -1.47 1.72 12.20
C CYS A 405 0.06 1.61 12.20
N VAL A 406 0.73 2.20 13.19
CA VAL A 406 2.17 2.01 13.43
C VAL A 406 2.48 0.56 13.76
N ALA A 407 1.69 -0.07 14.63
CA ALA A 407 1.88 -1.47 15.01
C ALA A 407 1.77 -2.41 13.79
N ARG A 408 0.72 -2.22 12.95
CA ARG A 408 0.54 -2.98 11.70
C ARG A 408 1.68 -2.78 10.70
N LEU A 409 2.15 -1.55 10.56
CA LEU A 409 3.24 -1.24 9.64
C LEU A 409 4.56 -1.85 10.12
N ARG A 410 4.88 -1.73 11.41
CA ARG A 410 6.09 -2.31 12.01
C ARG A 410 6.09 -3.84 11.94
N SER A 411 4.98 -4.50 12.29
CA SER A 411 4.88 -5.97 12.21
C SER A 411 5.12 -6.47 10.78
N THR A 412 4.60 -5.75 9.78
CA THR A 412 4.86 -6.06 8.36
C THR A 412 6.33 -5.82 7.97
N CYS A 413 6.95 -4.73 8.46
CA CYS A 413 8.37 -4.46 8.23
C CYS A 413 9.27 -5.53 8.82
N ASP A 414 8.98 -5.95 10.06
CA ASP A 414 9.75 -6.98 10.76
C ASP A 414 9.70 -8.32 10.01
N PHE A 415 8.49 -8.72 9.56
CA PHE A 415 8.31 -9.93 8.75
C PHE A 415 9.06 -9.88 7.41
N LEU A 416 8.96 -8.77 6.67
CA LEU A 416 9.67 -8.63 5.39
C LEU A 416 11.19 -8.51 5.58
N GLY A 417 11.63 -7.90 6.68
CA GLY A 417 13.04 -7.89 7.10
C GLY A 417 13.55 -9.31 7.30
N PHE A 418 12.80 -10.14 8.02
CA PHE A 418 13.11 -11.56 8.20
C PHE A 418 13.19 -12.34 6.88
N LEU A 419 12.22 -12.16 5.97
CA LEU A 419 12.25 -12.81 4.65
C LEU A 419 13.44 -12.36 3.79
N ARG A 420 13.85 -11.10 3.89
CA ARG A 420 15.08 -10.63 3.25
C ARG A 420 16.31 -11.30 3.84
N MET A 421 16.43 -11.37 5.16
CA MET A 421 17.54 -12.07 5.83
C MET A 421 17.64 -13.54 5.40
N ILE A 422 16.51 -14.21 5.22
CA ILE A 422 16.47 -15.57 4.67
C ILE A 422 16.96 -15.58 3.22
N ARG A 423 16.37 -14.76 2.34
CA ARG A 423 16.74 -14.72 0.92
C ARG A 423 18.24 -14.45 0.74
N ASP A 424 18.77 -13.51 1.51
CA ASP A 424 20.17 -13.06 1.44
C ASP A 424 21.14 -14.06 2.10
N GLY A 425 20.63 -15.15 2.68
CA GLY A 425 21.44 -16.21 3.29
C GLY A 425 22.10 -15.78 4.60
N HIS A 426 21.59 -14.74 5.26
CA HIS A 426 22.09 -14.26 6.56
C HIS A 426 21.56 -15.10 7.73
N TRP A 427 20.43 -15.78 7.55
CA TRP A 427 19.90 -16.71 8.55
C TRP A 427 20.67 -18.03 8.52
N ARG A 428 21.20 -18.48 9.66
CA ARG A 428 21.95 -19.74 9.75
C ARG A 428 20.96 -20.90 9.74
N CYS A 429 21.06 -21.76 8.72
CA CYS A 429 20.27 -22.99 8.61
C CYS A 429 21.20 -24.15 8.31
N ASP A 430 22.03 -24.51 9.28
CA ASP A 430 23.02 -25.58 9.10
C ASP A 430 22.41 -26.96 9.40
N SER A 431 21.55 -27.02 10.43
CA SER A 431 20.80 -28.20 10.89
C SER A 431 19.33 -28.20 10.46
N GLU A 432 18.67 -29.35 10.53
CA GLU A 432 17.19 -29.46 10.45
C GLU A 432 16.51 -28.70 11.59
N GLU A 433 17.14 -28.63 12.76
CA GLU A 433 16.64 -27.87 13.92
C GLU A 433 16.60 -26.37 13.61
N ASP A 434 17.63 -25.85 12.93
CA ASP A 434 17.67 -24.44 12.52
C ASP A 434 16.59 -24.11 11.47
N GLN A 435 16.27 -25.08 10.60
CA GLN A 435 15.18 -24.92 9.62
C GLN A 435 13.81 -24.90 10.31
N LYS A 436 13.62 -25.70 11.36
CA LYS A 436 12.43 -25.66 12.20
C LYS A 436 12.34 -24.35 12.96
N SER A 437 13.44 -23.86 13.53
CA SER A 437 13.50 -22.56 14.20
C SER A 437 13.21 -21.40 13.24
N ALA A 438 13.72 -21.45 12.01
CA ALA A 438 13.36 -20.48 10.97
C ALA A 438 11.85 -20.50 10.64
N TRP A 439 11.25 -21.69 10.59
CA TRP A 439 9.82 -21.81 10.39
C TRP A 439 9.01 -21.29 11.58
N GLU A 440 9.46 -21.57 12.80
CA GLU A 440 8.87 -21.03 14.03
C GLU A 440 8.86 -19.50 14.03
N GLU A 441 9.99 -18.88 13.68
CA GLU A 441 10.10 -17.44 13.60
C GLU A 441 9.20 -16.85 12.50
N SER A 442 9.12 -17.51 11.35
CA SER A 442 8.19 -17.15 10.26
C SER A 442 6.74 -17.14 10.75
N VAL A 443 6.31 -18.20 11.44
CA VAL A 443 4.96 -18.29 11.98
C VAL A 443 4.72 -17.25 13.07
N ARG A 444 5.68 -17.04 13.97
CA ARG A 444 5.60 -16.03 15.04
C ARG A 444 5.39 -14.62 14.48
N LEU A 445 6.12 -14.24 13.42
CA LEU A 445 5.98 -12.93 12.78
C LEU A 445 4.65 -12.79 12.01
N ARG A 446 4.18 -13.86 11.34
CA ARG A 446 2.84 -13.89 10.72
C ARG A 446 1.73 -13.75 11.75
N GLU A 447 1.84 -14.44 12.88
CA GLU A 447 0.91 -14.34 13.99
C GLU A 447 0.87 -12.91 14.55
N ARG A 448 2.03 -12.26 14.71
CA ARG A 448 2.09 -10.85 15.13
C ARG A 448 1.40 -9.92 14.13
N MET A 449 1.54 -10.14 12.83
CA MET A 449 0.78 -9.41 11.81
C MET A 449 -0.74 -9.64 11.95
N PHE A 450 -1.16 -10.86 12.26
CA PHE A 450 -2.56 -11.20 12.48
C PHE A 450 -3.16 -10.49 13.70
N TRP A 451 -2.49 -10.51 14.86
CA TRP A 451 -2.99 -9.85 16.07
C TRP A 451 -3.00 -8.31 15.93
N THR A 452 -1.94 -7.75 15.35
CA THR A 452 -1.91 -6.31 15.05
C THR A 452 -2.98 -5.89 14.04
N ARG A 453 -3.42 -6.77 13.13
CA ARG A 453 -4.55 -6.54 12.23
C ARG A 453 -5.91 -6.54 12.94
N LEU A 454 -6.08 -7.34 14.00
CA LEU A 454 -7.32 -7.37 14.77
C LEU A 454 -7.43 -6.21 15.77
N GLY A 455 -6.30 -5.57 16.11
CA GLY A 455 -6.25 -4.52 17.13
C GLY A 455 -6.45 -5.06 18.55
N GLY A 456 -6.08 -6.32 18.75
CA GLY A 456 -6.17 -7.00 20.03
C GLY A 456 -4.97 -7.89 20.29
N GLY A 457 -4.98 -8.50 21.46
CA GLY A 457 -3.98 -9.46 21.95
C GLY A 457 -4.54 -10.15 23.18
N VAL A 458 -3.82 -11.13 23.69
CA VAL A 458 -4.15 -11.86 24.91
C VAL A 458 -3.59 -11.07 26.10
N VAL A 459 -4.48 -10.76 27.04
CA VAL A 459 -4.11 -10.28 28.38
C VAL A 459 -4.17 -11.51 29.29
N PRO A 460 -3.09 -11.85 30.02
CA PRO A 460 -3.05 -13.01 30.92
C PRO A 460 -4.12 -13.02 32.00
#